data_AF-A0A1X1FF56-F1
#
_entry.id   AF-A0A1X1FF56-F1
#
_cell.length_a   1.000
_cell.length_b   1.000
_cell.length_c   1.000
_cell.angle_alpha   90.00
_cell.angle_beta   90.00
_cell.angle_gamma   90.00
#
_symmetry.space_group_name_H-M   'P 1'
#
loop_
_entity.id
_entity.type
_entity.pdbx_description
1 polymer ?
#
loop_
_entity_poly.entity_id
_entity_poly.type
_entity_poly.pdbx_seq_one_letter_code
_entity_poly.pdbx_strand_id
1 'polypeptide(L)'
;MKQLDKKLIGTTLGVASLLLTMTIIGTTPTHAADTFAKNEISGPKGYFKSDKAQFSFYWKYLKTNKGVQTILIFGDFKQPQLQIGMPVLNTISKDRKTFTSQYKFVSNKGKLLNQKFYFPIIKLSDATYQIHLAYHNGARVPSATGKAYVFTKTSKSPATTYANKYSKPSLTKQYTAQLEKSAEKQYRQQRAKGKNVANPAKNKTVQKKIKAKVNSAVKKNVKQLIKGFNYDVK
;
A
#
# COMPACT_ATOMS: atom_id res chain seq x y z
N MET A 1 -6.72 -42.96 42.87
CA MET A 1 -7.15 -41.81 42.03
C MET A 1 -7.09 -40.56 42.90
N LYS A 2 -5.92 -39.91 42.96
CA LYS A 2 -5.61 -38.57 42.44
C LYS A 2 -6.55 -37.46 42.92
N GLN A 3 -6.02 -36.72 43.89
CA GLN A 3 -6.42 -35.38 44.35
C GLN A 3 -6.46 -34.36 43.19
N LEU A 4 -7.33 -33.36 43.31
CA LEU A 4 -7.09 -32.04 42.72
C LEU A 4 -7.25 -30.98 43.80
N ASP A 5 -6.11 -30.48 44.24
CA ASP A 5 -5.96 -29.40 45.20
C ASP A 5 -6.08 -28.03 44.53
N LYS A 6 -6.59 -27.07 45.30
CA LYS A 6 -6.66 -25.64 44.95
C LYS A 6 -5.26 -25.02 44.98
N LYS A 7 -4.86 -24.33 43.91
CA LYS A 7 -4.02 -23.12 43.98
C LYS A 7 -4.09 -22.34 42.67
N LEU A 8 -4.79 -21.21 42.71
CA LEU A 8 -4.74 -20.16 41.69
C LEU A 8 -3.75 -19.09 42.20
N ILE A 9 -2.50 -19.21 41.78
CA ILE A 9 -1.46 -18.17 41.89
C ILE A 9 -0.75 -18.27 40.53
N GLY A 10 -0.94 -17.33 39.61
CA GLY A 10 -0.20 -16.06 39.58
C GLY A 10 0.83 -16.14 38.44
N THR A 11 1.02 -15.01 37.73
CA THR A 11 2.11 -14.72 36.78
C THR A 11 2.18 -15.52 35.47
N THR A 12 1.88 -14.86 34.34
CA THR A 12 2.80 -14.53 33.23
C THR A 12 2.06 -14.36 31.89
N LEU A 13 1.86 -13.11 31.45
CA LEU A 13 1.84 -12.78 30.02
C LEU A 13 2.58 -11.46 29.86
N GLY A 14 3.91 -11.54 30.01
CA GLY A 14 4.82 -10.48 29.60
C GLY A 14 4.66 -10.27 28.10
N VAL A 15 4.41 -9.02 27.71
CA VAL A 15 4.44 -8.57 26.32
C VAL A 15 5.87 -8.71 25.82
N ALA A 16 6.15 -9.83 25.15
CA ALA A 16 7.39 -9.98 24.38
C ALA A 16 7.30 -9.03 23.17
N SER A 17 7.90 -7.86 23.35
CA SER A 17 8.29 -6.97 22.27
C SER A 17 9.27 -7.73 21.37
N LEU A 18 8.79 -8.27 20.25
CA LEU A 18 9.63 -8.78 19.17
C LEU A 18 10.39 -7.59 18.53
N LEU A 19 11.51 -7.22 19.15
CA LEU A 19 12.61 -6.54 18.48
C LEU A 19 13.18 -7.54 17.47
N LEU A 20 12.81 -7.38 16.21
CA LEU A 20 13.45 -8.06 15.10
C LEU A 20 14.85 -7.45 14.91
N THR A 21 15.83 -7.90 15.70
CA THR A 21 17.25 -7.67 15.41
C THR A 21 17.61 -8.56 14.22
N MET A 22 17.68 -7.97 13.03
CA MET A 22 18.24 -8.67 11.87
C MET A 22 19.75 -8.81 12.07
N THR A 23 20.20 -10.02 12.38
CA THR A 23 21.59 -10.43 12.21
C THR A 23 21.93 -10.37 10.73
N ILE A 24 22.77 -9.41 10.36
CA ILE A 24 23.40 -9.33 9.04
C ILE A 24 24.48 -10.41 9.02
N ILE A 25 24.20 -11.54 8.37
CA ILE A 25 25.24 -12.49 8.02
C ILE A 25 26.12 -11.78 6.98
N GLY A 26 27.35 -11.48 7.38
CA GLY A 26 28.36 -10.84 6.54
C GLY A 26 28.60 -11.65 5.28
N THR A 27 28.21 -11.09 4.14
CA THR A 27 28.79 -11.43 2.85
C THR A 27 29.92 -10.43 2.61
N THR A 28 31.04 -10.90 2.07
CA THR A 28 32.19 -10.09 1.69
C THR A 28 31.74 -8.85 0.89
N PRO A 29 32.37 -7.68 1.08
CA PRO A 29 32.02 -6.48 0.33
C PRO A 29 32.41 -6.68 -1.13
N THR A 30 31.53 -7.30 -1.91
CA THR A 30 31.48 -7.08 -3.34
C THR A 30 31.16 -5.60 -3.49
N HIS A 31 32.07 -4.83 -4.10
CA HIS A 31 31.85 -3.41 -4.37
C HIS A 31 30.46 -3.24 -4.99
N ALA A 32 29.52 -2.78 -4.16
CA ALA A 32 28.14 -2.67 -4.54
C ALA A 32 28.05 -1.65 -5.67
N ALA A 33 27.53 -2.07 -6.82
CA ALA A 33 27.37 -1.15 -7.93
C ALA A 33 26.29 -0.11 -7.57
N ASP A 34 26.72 1.12 -7.28
CA ASP A 34 25.88 2.32 -7.08
C ASP A 34 25.22 2.81 -8.38
N THR A 35 25.13 1.93 -9.38
CA THR A 35 24.63 2.22 -10.72
C THR A 35 23.58 1.20 -11.14
N PHE A 36 22.72 1.60 -12.06
CA PHE A 36 21.80 0.70 -12.76
C PHE A 36 22.53 -0.12 -13.81
N ALA A 37 22.18 -1.38 -13.94
CA ALA A 37 22.67 -2.19 -15.04
C ALA A 37 21.94 -1.80 -16.34
N LYS A 38 22.63 -1.83 -17.48
CA LYS A 38 22.04 -1.43 -18.78
C LYS A 38 20.81 -2.28 -19.15
N ASN A 39 20.78 -3.53 -18.73
CA ASN A 39 19.66 -4.44 -18.95
C ASN A 39 18.43 -4.14 -18.05
N GLU A 40 18.52 -3.23 -17.08
CA GLU A 40 17.36 -2.76 -16.31
C GLU A 40 16.53 -1.71 -17.08
N ILE A 41 16.94 -1.34 -18.31
CA ILE A 41 16.25 -0.34 -19.15
C ILE A 41 14.78 -0.69 -19.42
N SER A 42 14.39 -1.97 -19.44
CA SER A 42 12.98 -2.37 -19.61
C SER A 42 12.12 -2.15 -18.35
N GLY A 43 12.73 -1.77 -17.23
CA GLY A 43 12.10 -1.62 -15.93
C GLY A 43 12.83 -2.44 -14.87
N PRO A 44 13.35 -1.81 -13.79
CA PRO A 44 14.01 -2.52 -12.71
C PRO A 44 13.09 -3.55 -12.07
N LYS A 45 13.63 -4.75 -11.82
CA LYS A 45 12.88 -5.84 -11.17
C LYS A 45 12.74 -5.59 -9.67
N GLY A 46 11.63 -6.05 -9.11
CA GLY A 46 11.35 -5.97 -7.67
C GLY A 46 10.45 -4.80 -7.29
N TYR A 47 10.11 -4.75 -6.00
CA TYR A 47 9.24 -3.74 -5.40
C TYR A 47 10.07 -2.64 -4.77
N PHE A 48 9.81 -1.40 -5.17
CA PHE A 48 10.33 -0.22 -4.53
C PHE A 48 9.36 0.19 -3.44
N LYS A 49 9.73 -0.01 -2.17
CA LYS A 49 8.87 0.30 -1.02
C LYS A 49 9.47 1.40 -0.14
N SER A 50 8.63 2.24 0.43
CA SER A 50 9.02 3.19 1.47
C SER A 50 8.03 3.13 2.63
N ASP A 51 8.52 2.68 3.79
CA ASP A 51 7.71 2.61 5.03
C ASP A 51 7.33 4.00 5.53
N LYS A 52 8.24 4.98 5.38
CA LYS A 52 8.00 6.39 5.72
C LYS A 52 6.92 7.01 4.83
N ALA A 53 6.93 6.68 3.53
CA ALA A 53 5.89 7.14 2.62
C ALA A 53 4.60 6.30 2.73
N GLN A 54 4.67 5.07 3.27
CA GLN A 54 3.61 4.06 3.22
C GLN A 54 3.17 3.80 1.77
N PHE A 55 4.16 3.69 0.88
CA PHE A 55 3.97 3.63 -0.56
C PHE A 55 4.86 2.53 -1.16
N SER A 56 4.36 1.86 -2.18
CA SER A 56 5.16 0.90 -2.95
C SER A 56 4.79 0.94 -4.43
N PHE A 57 5.74 0.63 -5.29
CA PHE A 57 5.46 0.42 -6.71
C PHE A 57 6.45 -0.54 -7.35
N TYR A 58 6.11 -1.03 -8.53
CA TYR A 58 6.95 -1.95 -9.29
C TYR A 58 6.53 -2.03 -10.76
N TRP A 59 7.43 -2.59 -11.58
CA TRP A 59 7.14 -2.99 -12.96
C TRP A 59 6.65 -4.44 -12.98
N LYS A 60 5.57 -4.68 -13.72
CA LYS A 60 5.02 -6.00 -13.97
C LYS A 60 5.00 -6.28 -15.47
N TYR A 61 5.60 -7.39 -15.87
CA TYR A 61 5.50 -7.91 -17.23
C TYR A 61 4.23 -8.75 -17.34
N LEU A 62 3.41 -8.47 -18.35
CA LEU A 62 2.17 -9.16 -18.68
C LEU A 62 2.31 -9.81 -20.03
N LYS A 63 2.19 -11.14 -20.10
CA LYS A 63 2.12 -11.85 -21.37
C LYS A 63 0.68 -11.79 -21.88
N THR A 64 0.51 -11.32 -23.10
CA THR A 64 -0.77 -11.28 -23.83
C THR A 64 -0.63 -12.05 -25.13
N ASN A 65 -1.75 -12.33 -25.80
CA ASN A 65 -1.74 -12.94 -27.13
C ASN A 65 -1.01 -12.08 -28.18
N LYS A 66 -0.83 -10.78 -27.91
CA LYS A 66 -0.15 -9.81 -28.78
C LYS A 66 1.30 -9.54 -28.34
N GLY A 67 1.83 -10.32 -27.40
CA GLY A 67 3.19 -10.18 -26.87
C GLY A 67 3.25 -9.77 -25.41
N VAL A 68 4.45 -9.40 -24.95
CA VAL A 68 4.71 -9.00 -23.56
C VAL A 68 4.55 -7.49 -23.43
N GLN A 69 3.71 -7.06 -22.49
CA GLN A 69 3.49 -5.67 -22.16
C GLN A 69 3.94 -5.40 -20.72
N THR A 70 4.70 -4.32 -20.52
CA THR A 70 5.10 -3.89 -19.18
C THR A 70 4.09 -2.87 -18.65
N ILE A 71 3.67 -3.03 -17.39
CA ILE A 71 2.88 -2.03 -16.67
C ILE A 71 3.61 -1.62 -15.38
N LEU A 72 3.27 -0.43 -14.91
CA LEU A 72 3.65 0.12 -13.62
C LEU A 72 2.45 0.03 -12.69
N ILE A 73 2.67 -0.48 -11.49
CA ILE A 73 1.63 -0.55 -10.47
C ILE A 73 2.09 0.27 -9.28
N PHE A 74 1.29 1.27 -8.94
CA PHE A 74 1.50 2.20 -7.85
C PHE A 74 0.52 1.89 -6.73
N GLY A 75 1.01 1.73 -5.51
CA GLY A 75 0.19 1.46 -4.33
C GLY A 75 0.45 2.49 -3.24
N ASP A 76 -0.53 3.35 -2.99
CA ASP A 76 -0.57 4.18 -1.79
C ASP A 76 -1.34 3.44 -0.70
N PHE A 77 -0.64 3.08 0.37
CA PHE A 77 -1.24 2.35 1.48
C PHE A 77 -1.63 3.27 2.63
N LYS A 78 -1.22 4.56 2.60
CA LYS A 78 -1.69 5.61 3.52
C LYS A 78 -3.11 6.05 3.16
N GLN A 79 -3.29 6.36 1.87
CA GLN A 79 -4.59 6.60 1.24
C GLN A 79 -4.87 5.40 0.34
N PRO A 80 -5.61 4.38 0.82
CA PRO A 80 -5.73 3.08 0.18
C PRO A 80 -6.24 3.17 -1.27
N GLN A 81 -5.32 3.20 -2.23
CA GLN A 81 -5.62 3.35 -3.65
C GLN A 81 -4.50 2.73 -4.49
N LEU A 82 -4.88 2.29 -5.69
CA LEU A 82 -3.97 1.77 -6.70
C LEU A 82 -4.08 2.63 -7.95
N GLN A 83 -2.95 2.83 -8.61
CA GLN A 83 -2.89 3.42 -9.94
C GLN A 83 -2.05 2.54 -10.85
N ILE A 84 -2.45 2.48 -12.12
CA ILE A 84 -1.73 1.71 -13.13
C ILE A 84 -1.21 2.69 -14.18
N GLY A 85 0.09 2.62 -14.43
CA GLY A 85 0.76 3.31 -15.53
C GLY A 85 1.20 2.33 -16.59
N MET A 86 1.31 2.79 -17.83
CA MET A 86 1.98 2.09 -18.90
C MET A 86 3.26 2.86 -19.26
N PRO A 87 4.46 2.28 -19.06
CA PRO A 87 5.70 2.86 -19.52
C PRO A 87 5.64 3.16 -21.02
N VAL A 88 6.14 4.33 -21.40
CA VAL A 88 6.28 4.79 -22.78
C VAL A 88 7.76 4.79 -23.18
N LEU A 89 8.62 5.23 -22.27
CA LEU A 89 10.06 5.31 -22.47
C LEU A 89 10.75 5.15 -21.13
N ASN A 90 11.87 4.44 -21.12
CA ASN A 90 12.79 4.40 -20.00
C ASN A 90 14.17 4.83 -20.46
N THR A 91 14.89 5.56 -19.61
CA THR A 91 16.26 5.98 -19.85
C THR A 91 17.12 5.73 -18.62
N ILE A 92 18.41 5.47 -18.86
CA ILE A 92 19.43 5.42 -17.80
C ILE A 92 20.45 6.51 -18.13
N SER A 93 20.79 7.34 -17.15
CA SER A 93 21.78 8.42 -17.31
C SER A 93 23.15 7.87 -17.72
N LYS A 94 24.02 8.75 -18.26
CA LYS A 94 25.37 8.35 -18.71
C LYS A 94 26.22 7.73 -17.60
N ASP A 95 26.14 8.29 -16.39
CA ASP A 95 26.78 7.77 -15.17
C ASP A 95 26.06 6.55 -14.57
N ARG A 96 24.90 6.19 -15.12
CA ARG A 96 24.01 5.12 -14.68
C ARG A 96 23.49 5.27 -13.25
N LYS A 97 23.55 6.44 -12.63
CA LYS A 97 23.00 6.67 -11.28
C LYS A 97 21.50 6.98 -11.28
N THR A 98 20.95 7.41 -12.41
CA THR A 98 19.53 7.77 -12.53
C THR A 98 18.84 6.91 -13.58
N PHE A 99 17.77 6.23 -13.17
CA PHE A 99 16.81 5.60 -14.08
C PHE A 99 15.57 6.50 -14.16
N THR A 100 15.15 6.87 -15.37
CA THR A 100 13.93 7.66 -15.56
C THR A 100 12.91 6.83 -16.31
N SER A 101 11.68 6.78 -15.78
CA SER A 101 10.54 6.18 -16.48
C SER A 101 9.55 7.26 -16.87
N GLN A 102 9.15 7.28 -18.14
CA GLN A 102 8.02 8.01 -18.64
C GLN A 102 6.83 7.06 -18.81
N TYR A 103 5.64 7.48 -18.40
CA TYR A 103 4.45 6.65 -18.42
C TYR A 103 3.18 7.45 -18.73
N LYS A 104 2.12 6.75 -19.11
CA LYS A 104 0.75 7.26 -19.20
C LYS A 104 -0.14 6.47 -18.25
N PHE A 105 -1.09 7.13 -17.59
CA PHE A 105 -2.06 6.42 -16.76
C PHE A 105 -3.03 5.59 -17.61
N VAL A 106 -3.52 4.51 -17.02
CA VAL A 106 -4.66 3.76 -17.53
C VAL A 106 -5.91 4.21 -16.78
N SER A 107 -6.93 4.65 -17.50
CA SER A 107 -8.24 5.01 -16.93
C SER A 107 -8.97 3.79 -16.36
N ASN A 108 -9.99 4.04 -15.54
CA ASN A 108 -10.86 2.99 -15.01
C ASN A 108 -11.58 2.18 -16.09
N LYS A 109 -11.67 2.70 -17.33
CA LYS A 109 -12.24 2.00 -18.50
C LYS A 109 -11.18 1.22 -19.30
N GLY A 110 -9.95 1.11 -18.80
CA GLY A 110 -8.85 0.42 -19.48
C GLY A 110 -8.20 1.21 -20.62
N LYS A 111 -8.59 2.46 -20.86
CA LYS A 111 -8.00 3.31 -21.91
C LYS A 111 -6.79 4.09 -21.39
N LEU A 112 -5.74 4.23 -22.20
CA LEU A 112 -4.61 5.10 -21.89
C LEU A 112 -5.01 6.57 -21.92
N LEU A 113 -4.54 7.34 -20.94
CA LEU A 113 -4.69 8.79 -20.92
C LEU A 113 -3.63 9.45 -21.81
N ASN A 114 -3.94 10.63 -22.36
CA ASN A 114 -3.04 11.34 -23.27
C ASN A 114 -1.82 11.94 -22.57
N GLN A 115 -1.99 12.39 -21.32
CA GLN A 115 -0.95 13.04 -20.55
C GLN A 115 0.18 12.07 -20.19
N LYS A 116 1.41 12.48 -20.50
CA LYS A 116 2.64 11.77 -20.13
C LYS A 116 3.14 12.31 -18.79
N PHE A 117 3.55 11.40 -17.93
CA PHE A 117 4.22 11.68 -16.67
C PHE A 117 5.60 11.05 -16.70
N TYR A 118 6.52 11.54 -15.89
CA TYR A 118 7.81 10.91 -15.73
C TYR A 118 8.30 11.03 -14.29
N PHE A 119 9.18 10.11 -13.91
CA PHE A 119 9.85 10.16 -12.61
C PHE A 119 11.27 9.59 -12.71
N PRO A 120 12.25 10.27 -12.09
CA PRO A 120 13.57 9.74 -11.88
C PRO A 120 13.61 8.87 -10.62
N ILE A 121 14.44 7.84 -10.67
CA ILE A 121 14.89 7.02 -9.55
C ILE A 121 16.40 7.22 -9.45
N ILE A 122 16.85 7.85 -8.37
CA ILE A 122 18.28 8.05 -8.11
C ILE A 122 18.75 6.91 -7.22
N LYS A 123 19.75 6.16 -7.66
CA LYS A 123 20.34 5.09 -6.86
C LYS A 123 21.27 5.68 -5.80
N LEU A 124 21.00 5.35 -4.54
CA LEU A 124 21.80 5.78 -3.39
C LEU A 124 22.76 4.66 -2.95
N SER A 125 22.31 3.42 -3.02
CA SER A 125 23.11 2.20 -2.80
C SER A 125 22.56 1.04 -3.66
N ASP A 126 23.11 -0.15 -3.50
CA ASP A 126 22.57 -1.41 -4.05
C ASP A 126 21.04 -1.57 -3.94
N ALA A 127 20.48 -1.30 -2.77
CA ALA A 127 19.10 -1.56 -2.39
C ALA A 127 18.31 -0.30 -2.06
N THR A 128 18.96 0.87 -1.97
CA THR A 128 18.30 2.13 -1.59
C THR A 128 18.28 3.15 -2.73
N TYR A 129 17.15 3.86 -2.82
CA TYR A 129 16.84 4.74 -3.95
C TYR A 129 16.12 5.98 -3.45
N GLN A 130 16.43 7.14 -4.02
CA GLN A 130 15.66 8.37 -3.81
C GLN A 130 14.65 8.54 -4.94
N ILE A 131 13.38 8.71 -4.55
CA ILE A 131 12.26 8.91 -5.48
C ILE A 131 11.34 10.00 -4.90
N HIS A 132 10.89 10.91 -5.75
CA HIS A 132 9.91 11.92 -5.36
C HIS A 132 8.48 11.40 -5.56
N LEU A 133 7.61 11.73 -4.61
CA LEU A 133 6.18 11.49 -4.71
C LEU A 133 5.43 12.82 -4.82
N ALA A 134 4.50 12.89 -5.78
CA ALA A 134 3.56 14.00 -5.94
C ALA A 134 2.14 13.46 -6.17
N TYR A 135 1.13 14.32 -6.01
CA TYR A 135 -0.24 13.99 -6.36
C TYR A 135 -0.52 14.32 -7.82
N HIS A 136 -0.96 13.33 -8.58
CA HIS A 136 -1.44 13.47 -9.95
C HIS A 136 -2.78 12.74 -10.07
N ASN A 137 -3.80 13.39 -10.65
CA ASN A 137 -5.15 12.83 -10.77
C ASN A 137 -5.74 12.30 -9.44
N GLY A 138 -5.52 13.02 -8.34
CA GLY A 138 -6.03 12.64 -7.01
C GLY A 138 -5.27 11.49 -6.34
N ALA A 139 -4.24 10.94 -6.96
CA ALA A 139 -3.45 9.85 -6.42
C ALA A 139 -1.98 10.24 -6.28
N ARG A 140 -1.34 9.76 -5.21
CA ARG A 140 0.10 9.93 -5.03
C ARG A 140 0.85 8.92 -5.88
N VAL A 141 1.84 9.38 -6.65
CA VAL A 141 2.64 8.55 -7.56
C VAL A 141 4.08 9.04 -7.62
N PRO A 142 5.03 8.22 -8.08
CA PRO A 142 6.36 8.69 -8.47
C PRO A 142 6.27 9.81 -9.50
N SER A 143 7.04 10.88 -9.26
CA SER A 143 7.06 12.10 -10.07
C SER A 143 8.48 12.67 -10.12
N ALA A 144 8.74 13.57 -11.08
CA ALA A 144 9.96 14.36 -11.13
C ALA A 144 10.05 15.41 -10.04
N THR A 145 8.90 15.83 -9.52
CA THR A 145 8.73 16.85 -8.50
C THR A 145 8.05 16.27 -7.26
N GLY A 146 7.92 17.09 -6.21
CA GLY A 146 7.23 16.71 -4.98
C GLY A 146 8.21 16.32 -3.87
N LYS A 147 7.73 15.56 -2.89
CA LYS A 147 8.51 15.24 -1.70
C LYS A 147 9.41 14.03 -1.95
N ALA A 148 10.70 14.16 -1.66
CA ALA A 148 11.67 13.08 -1.75
C ALA A 148 11.47 12.07 -0.60
N TYR A 149 11.59 10.79 -0.93
CA TYR A 149 11.66 9.70 0.04
C TYR A 149 12.75 8.72 -0.34
N VAL A 150 13.30 8.04 0.66
CA VAL A 150 14.13 6.86 0.46
C VAL A 150 13.23 5.64 0.34
N PHE A 151 13.49 4.86 -0.70
CA PHE A 151 12.87 3.60 -1.01
C PHE A 151 13.89 2.48 -0.92
N THR A 152 13.44 1.32 -0.48
CA THR A 152 14.21 0.08 -0.51
C THR A 152 13.64 -0.84 -1.59
N LYS A 153 14.51 -1.45 -2.40
CA LYS A 153 14.12 -2.48 -3.37
C LYS A 153 14.08 -3.84 -2.70
N THR A 154 13.00 -4.59 -2.91
CA THR A 154 12.84 -5.95 -2.37
C THR A 154 12.23 -6.88 -3.40
N SER A 155 12.56 -8.17 -3.33
CA SER A 155 11.94 -9.20 -4.18
C SER A 155 10.56 -9.64 -3.68
N LYS A 156 10.27 -9.49 -2.38
CA LYS A 156 9.00 -9.91 -1.77
C LYS A 156 7.99 -8.77 -1.83
N SER A 157 6.76 -9.08 -2.24
CA SER A 157 5.71 -8.07 -2.28
C SER A 157 5.40 -7.52 -0.88
N PRO A 158 5.40 -6.19 -0.69
CA PRO A 158 5.02 -5.59 0.59
C PRO A 158 3.50 -5.49 0.77
N ALA A 159 2.69 -5.90 -0.21
CA ALA A 159 1.26 -5.61 -0.26
C ALA A 159 0.51 -6.05 0.99
N THR A 160 0.72 -7.30 1.45
CA THR A 160 0.05 -7.84 2.63
C THR A 160 0.43 -7.07 3.89
N THR A 161 1.73 -6.81 4.08
CA THR A 161 2.24 -6.07 5.24
C THR A 161 1.71 -4.64 5.24
N TYR A 162 1.78 -3.95 4.10
CA TYR A 162 1.39 -2.53 4.00
C TYR A 162 -0.13 -2.36 4.08
N ALA A 163 -0.91 -3.24 3.45
CA ALA A 163 -2.36 -3.17 3.53
C ALA A 163 -2.85 -3.42 4.97
N ASN A 164 -2.26 -4.35 5.71
CA ASN A 164 -2.64 -4.60 7.10
C ASN A 164 -2.13 -3.53 8.07
N LYS A 165 -0.91 -3.05 7.87
CA LYS A 165 -0.28 -2.08 8.78
C LYS A 165 -0.77 -0.65 8.57
N TYR A 166 -0.95 -0.22 7.32
CA TYR A 166 -1.24 1.18 6.98
C TYR A 166 -2.67 1.36 6.46
N SER A 167 -3.13 0.50 5.55
CA SER A 167 -4.45 0.70 4.92
C SER A 167 -5.62 0.30 5.81
N LYS A 168 -5.52 -0.82 6.55
CA LYS A 168 -6.59 -1.32 7.42
C LYS A 168 -7.02 -0.28 8.47
N PRO A 169 -6.12 0.39 9.22
CA PRO A 169 -6.51 1.48 10.12
C PRO A 169 -7.18 2.66 9.40
N SER A 170 -6.64 3.07 8.26
CA SER A 170 -7.18 4.18 7.44
C SER A 170 -8.61 3.87 6.96
N LEU A 171 -8.83 2.69 6.39
CA LEU A 171 -10.16 2.22 5.96
C LEU A 171 -11.12 2.09 7.13
N THR A 172 -10.65 1.59 8.28
CA THR A 172 -11.49 1.45 9.48
C THR A 172 -12.01 2.81 9.91
N LYS A 173 -11.13 3.81 10.01
CA LYS A 173 -11.51 5.19 10.35
C LYS A 173 -12.52 5.77 9.34
N GLN A 174 -12.27 5.59 8.04
CA GLN A 174 -13.13 6.11 6.98
C GLN A 174 -14.54 5.48 7.01
N TYR A 175 -14.62 4.14 7.06
CA TYR A 175 -15.90 3.43 7.05
C TYR A 175 -16.70 3.66 8.35
N THR A 176 -16.03 3.72 9.50
CA THR A 176 -16.70 4.05 10.77
C THR A 176 -17.34 5.44 10.67
N ALA A 177 -16.57 6.46 10.28
CA ALA A 177 -17.08 7.82 10.16
C ALA A 177 -18.24 7.93 9.16
N GLN A 178 -18.17 7.22 8.03
CA GLN A 178 -19.24 7.19 7.03
C GLN A 178 -20.53 6.58 7.59
N LEU A 179 -20.44 5.44 8.26
CA LEU A 179 -21.60 4.74 8.82
C LEU A 179 -22.20 5.48 10.02
N GLU A 180 -21.37 6.06 10.89
CA GLU A 180 -21.83 6.90 12.00
C GLU A 180 -22.55 8.14 11.47
N LYS A 181 -21.99 8.84 10.47
CA LYS A 181 -22.65 9.99 9.83
C LYS A 181 -24.00 9.61 9.21
N SER A 182 -24.09 8.43 8.59
CA SER A 182 -25.34 7.92 8.04
C SER A 182 -26.37 7.60 9.14
N ALA A 183 -25.96 6.95 10.23
CA ALA A 183 -26.83 6.62 11.34
C ALA A 183 -27.34 7.88 12.05
N GLU A 184 -26.48 8.87 12.23
CA GLU A 184 -26.81 10.16 12.82
C GLU A 184 -27.77 10.97 11.92
N LYS A 185 -27.57 10.95 10.59
CA LYS A 185 -28.52 11.54 9.64
C LYS A 185 -29.91 10.91 9.76
N GLN A 186 -29.98 9.57 9.83
CA GLN A 186 -31.25 8.85 10.00
C GLN A 186 -31.91 9.16 11.35
N TYR A 187 -31.13 9.21 12.44
CA TYR A 187 -31.60 9.59 13.76
C TYR A 187 -32.27 10.96 13.76
N ARG A 188 -31.60 11.98 13.21
CA ARG A 188 -32.17 13.34 13.09
C ARG A 188 -33.44 13.38 12.26
N GLN A 189 -33.49 12.65 11.15
CA GLN A 189 -34.69 12.57 10.32
C GLN A 189 -35.89 11.93 11.03
N GLN A 190 -35.67 10.90 11.86
CA GLN A 190 -36.76 10.26 12.61
C GLN A 190 -37.21 11.13 13.79
N ARG A 191 -36.29 11.79 14.48
CA ARG A 191 -36.61 12.78 15.52
C ARG A 191 -37.45 13.95 14.99
N ALA A 192 -37.10 14.47 13.81
CA ALA A 192 -37.87 15.52 13.14
C ALA A 192 -39.30 15.08 12.76
N LYS A 193 -39.53 13.77 12.58
CA LYS A 193 -40.86 13.17 12.36
C LYS A 193 -41.61 12.84 13.67
N GLY A 194 -41.15 13.36 14.81
CA GLY A 194 -41.76 13.12 16.12
C GLY A 194 -41.49 11.73 16.71
N LYS A 195 -40.67 10.88 16.08
CA LYS A 195 -40.41 9.53 16.59
C LYS A 195 -39.42 9.54 17.75
N ASN A 196 -39.72 8.76 18.78
CA ASN A 196 -38.79 8.50 19.87
C ASN A 196 -37.79 7.39 19.49
N VAL A 197 -36.71 7.78 18.83
CA VAL A 197 -35.61 6.88 18.46
C VAL A 197 -34.41 7.08 19.39
N ALA A 198 -33.73 6.00 19.76
CA ALA A 198 -32.52 6.07 20.58
C ALA A 198 -31.34 6.68 19.81
N ASN A 199 -30.51 7.46 20.50
CA ASN A 199 -29.29 8.04 19.93
C ASN A 199 -28.33 6.91 19.46
N PRO A 200 -27.95 6.89 18.17
CA PRO A 200 -27.12 5.82 17.60
C PRO A 200 -25.72 5.76 18.21
N ALA A 201 -25.16 6.87 18.70
CA ALA A 201 -23.85 6.90 19.36
C ALA A 201 -23.85 6.17 20.71
N LYS A 202 -24.97 6.22 21.44
CA LYS A 202 -25.13 5.58 22.76
C LYS A 202 -25.74 4.17 22.67
N ASN A 203 -26.33 3.81 21.55
CA ASN A 203 -26.99 2.52 21.36
C ASN A 203 -25.98 1.40 21.06
N LYS A 204 -25.71 0.54 22.05
CA LYS A 204 -24.75 -0.59 21.93
C LYS A 204 -25.06 -1.52 20.75
N THR A 205 -26.33 -1.77 20.44
CA THR A 205 -26.74 -2.63 19.32
C THR A 205 -26.41 -1.98 17.97
N VAL A 206 -26.68 -0.69 17.82
CA VAL A 206 -26.31 0.07 16.61
C VAL A 206 -24.79 0.09 16.44
N GLN A 207 -24.04 0.38 17.51
CA GLN A 207 -22.58 0.40 17.49
C GLN A 207 -21.97 -0.97 17.13
N LYS A 208 -22.52 -2.07 17.67
CA LYS A 208 -22.11 -3.43 17.30
C LYS A 208 -22.36 -3.72 15.81
N LYS A 209 -23.51 -3.29 15.27
CA LYS A 209 -23.83 -3.43 13.83
C LYS A 209 -22.89 -2.59 12.95
N ILE A 210 -22.57 -1.36 13.34
CA ILE A 210 -21.59 -0.51 12.65
C ILE A 210 -20.23 -1.22 12.63
N LYS A 211 -19.71 -1.64 13.79
CA LYS A 211 -18.42 -2.33 13.89
C LYS A 211 -18.36 -3.60 13.02
N ALA A 212 -19.42 -4.40 13.00
CA ALA A 212 -19.49 -5.60 12.16
C ALA A 212 -19.44 -5.26 10.65
N LYS A 213 -20.21 -4.24 10.21
CA LYS A 213 -20.20 -3.77 8.82
C LYS A 213 -18.84 -3.19 8.42
N VAL A 214 -18.22 -2.39 9.29
CA VAL A 214 -16.86 -1.85 9.08
C VAL A 214 -15.86 -2.98 8.91
N ASN A 215 -15.84 -3.94 9.84
CA ASN A 215 -14.89 -5.07 9.78
C ASN A 215 -15.03 -5.87 8.49
N SER A 216 -16.26 -6.15 8.05
CA SER A 216 -16.53 -6.85 6.79
C SER A 216 -16.05 -6.06 5.56
N ALA A 217 -16.40 -4.77 5.50
CA ALA A 217 -15.98 -3.89 4.40
C ALA A 217 -14.46 -3.72 4.35
N VAL A 218 -13.80 -3.50 5.49
CA VAL A 218 -12.35 -3.37 5.59
C VAL A 218 -11.66 -4.66 5.16
N LYS A 219 -12.13 -5.83 5.63
CA LYS A 219 -11.56 -7.14 5.23
C LYS A 219 -11.63 -7.34 3.72
N LYS A 220 -12.77 -7.00 3.09
CA LYS A 220 -12.97 -7.09 1.64
C LYS A 220 -12.01 -6.15 0.90
N ASN A 221 -11.95 -4.88 1.30
CA ASN A 221 -11.10 -3.87 0.64
C ASN A 221 -9.60 -4.17 0.79
N VAL A 222 -9.15 -4.62 1.97
CA VAL A 222 -7.75 -5.04 2.19
C VAL A 222 -7.40 -6.21 1.26
N LYS A 223 -8.28 -7.21 1.13
CA LYS A 223 -8.06 -8.33 0.20
C LYS A 223 -7.99 -7.86 -1.25
N GLN A 224 -8.88 -6.95 -1.67
CA GLN A 224 -8.88 -6.37 -3.02
C GLN A 224 -7.62 -5.54 -3.29
N LEU A 225 -7.18 -4.73 -2.32
CA LEU A 225 -5.96 -3.94 -2.42
C LEU A 225 -4.72 -4.83 -2.60
N ILE A 226 -4.62 -5.92 -1.83
CA ILE A 226 -3.52 -6.89 -1.94
C ILE A 226 -3.55 -7.58 -3.31
N LYS A 227 -4.72 -8.07 -3.74
CA LYS A 227 -4.87 -8.75 -5.03
C LYS A 227 -4.55 -7.81 -6.20
N GLY A 228 -5.09 -6.59 -6.15
CA GLY A 228 -4.89 -5.56 -7.18
C GLY A 228 -3.44 -5.11 -7.25
N PHE A 229 -2.79 -4.87 -6.09
CA PHE A 229 -1.39 -4.47 -6.08
C PHE A 229 -0.51 -5.58 -6.64
N ASN A 230 -0.73 -6.86 -6.28
CA ASN A 230 0.07 -7.96 -6.81
C ASN A 230 -0.24 -8.31 -8.27
N TYR A 231 -1.35 -7.78 -8.80
CA TYR A 231 -1.87 -8.08 -10.13
C TYR A 231 -1.99 -9.59 -10.37
N ASP A 232 -2.60 -10.28 -9.41
CA ASP A 232 -2.85 -11.72 -9.49
C ASP A 232 -4.14 -11.95 -10.29
N VAL A 233 -4.01 -11.94 -11.62
CA VAL A 233 -5.08 -12.33 -12.54
C VAL A 233 -5.00 -13.85 -12.70
N LYS A 234 -5.64 -14.56 -11.77
CA LYS A 234 -6.06 -15.95 -11.99
C LYS A 234 -7.30 -15.94 -12.87
#